data_AF-A0A8E0ISG3-F1
#
_entry.id   AF-A0A8E0ISG3-F1
#
_cell.length_a   1.000
_cell.length_b   1.000
_cell.length_c   1.000
_cell.angle_alpha   90.00
_cell.angle_beta   90.00
_cell.angle_gamma   90.00
#
_symmetry.space_group_name_H-M   'P 1'
#
loop_
_entity.id
_entity.type
_entity.pdbx_description
1 polymer ?
#
loop_
_entity_poly.entity_id
_entity_poly.type
_entity_poly.pdbx_seq_one_letter_code
_entity_poly.pdbx_strand_id
1 'polypeptide(L)'
;MSTSDQTKAHLAKVLKVQMQHKPLDRITIAELSAAAHVNRNTFYYHFDDIYALLKWTLEADIGRKVMQDLGAATWETKYQL
;
A
#
# COMPACT_ATOMS: atom_id res chain seq x y z
N MET A 1 -4.03 3.56 14.58
CA MET A 1 -4.04 3.81 13.12
C MET A 1 -5.40 4.35 12.75
N SER A 2 -5.47 5.42 11.97
CA SER A 2 -6.76 5.98 11.54
C SER A 2 -7.52 4.97 10.67
N THR A 3 -8.85 5.05 10.59
CA THR A 3 -9.66 4.21 9.70
C THR A 3 -9.21 4.35 8.24
N SER A 4 -8.75 5.54 7.85
CA SER A 4 -8.19 5.82 6.52
C SER A 4 -6.94 4.98 6.22
N ASP A 5 -5.99 4.91 7.15
CA ASP A 5 -4.75 4.14 6.97
C ASP A 5 -5.02 2.64 6.88
N GLN A 6 -6.02 2.15 7.62
CA GLN A 6 -6.45 0.75 7.56
C GLN A 6 -7.03 0.40 6.19
N THR A 7 -7.89 1.26 5.63
CA THR A 7 -8.44 1.07 4.28
C THR A 7 -7.35 1.11 3.21
N LYS A 8 -6.39 2.05 3.28
CA LYS A 8 -5.23 2.08 2.37
C LYS A 8 -4.42 0.78 2.42
N ALA A 9 -4.13 0.30 3.63
CA ALA A 9 -3.40 -0.96 3.82
C ALA A 9 -4.18 -2.17 3.28
N HIS A 10 -5.50 -2.19 3.44
CA HIS A 10 -6.36 -3.24 2.90
C HIS A 10 -6.35 -3.25 1.37
N LEU A 11 -6.54 -2.07 0.74
CA LEU A 11 -6.48 -1.90 -0.71
C LEU A 11 -5.12 -2.35 -1.28
N ALA A 12 -4.02 -1.99 -0.62
CA ALA A 12 -2.67 -2.42 -1.02
C ALA A 12 -2.48 -3.94 -0.94
N LYS A 13 -3.03 -4.59 0.09
CA LYS A 13 -3.00 -6.06 0.20
C LYS A 13 -3.74 -6.71 -0.97
N VAL A 14 -4.94 -6.23 -1.29
CA VAL A 14 -5.75 -6.75 -2.39
C VAL A 14 -5.08 -6.51 -3.74
N LEU A 15 -4.48 -5.34 -3.95
CA LEU A 15 -3.70 -5.05 -5.17
C LEU A 15 -2.56 -6.05 -5.35
N LYS A 16 -1.78 -6.32 -4.29
CA LYS A 16 -0.68 -7.29 -4.34
C LYS A 16 -1.16 -8.69 -4.72
N VAL A 17 -2.29 -9.14 -4.19
CA VAL A 17 -2.89 -10.44 -4.57
C VAL A 17 -3.31 -10.45 -6.04
N GLN A 18 -4.01 -9.41 -6.51
CA GLN A 18 -4.44 -9.32 -7.92
C GLN A 18 -3.25 -9.32 -8.89
N MET A 19 -2.17 -8.62 -8.53
CA MET A 19 -0.93 -8.55 -9.33
C MET A 19 -0.18 -9.89 -9.42
N GLN A 20 -0.47 -10.88 -8.57
CA GLN A 20 0.05 -12.25 -8.71
C GLN A 20 -0.60 -13.00 -9.88
N HIS A 21 -1.76 -12.56 -10.35
CA HIS A 21 -2.55 -13.28 -11.35
C HIS A 21 -2.65 -12.54 -12.69
N LYS A 22 -2.51 -11.22 -12.70
CA LYS A 22 -2.56 -10.40 -13.92
C LYS A 22 -1.74 -9.11 -13.79
N PRO A 23 -1.24 -8.56 -14.90
CA PRO A 23 -0.48 -7.32 -14.87
C PRO A 23 -1.36 -6.13 -14.46
N LEU A 24 -0.72 -5.09 -13.89
CA LEU A 24 -1.38 -3.93 -13.29
C LEU A 24 -2.37 -3.21 -14.23
N ASP A 25 -1.98 -3.04 -15.49
CA ASP A 25 -2.77 -2.38 -16.54
C ASP A 25 -4.08 -3.12 -16.87
N ARG A 26 -4.21 -4.38 -16.44
CA ARG A 26 -5.41 -5.21 -16.55
C ARG A 26 -6.24 -5.30 -15.28
N ILE A 27 -5.83 -4.61 -14.21
CA ILE A 27 -6.59 -4.54 -12.96
C ILE A 27 -7.42 -3.26 -13.00
N THR A 28 -8.75 -3.40 -13.00
CA THR A 28 -9.63 -2.24 -12.95
C THR A 28 -9.93 -1.83 -11.51
N ILE A 29 -10.24 -0.54 -11.30
CA ILE A 29 -10.71 -0.05 -9.98
C ILE A 29 -11.99 -0.76 -9.53
N ALA A 30 -12.86 -1.14 -10.46
CA ALA A 30 -14.09 -1.87 -10.14
C ALA A 30 -13.80 -3.26 -9.55
N GLU A 31 -12.94 -4.04 -10.22
CA GLU A 31 -12.52 -5.37 -9.75
C GLU A 31 -11.78 -5.27 -8.41
N LEU A 32 -10.87 -4.30 -8.28
CA LEU A 32 -10.11 -4.10 -7.06
C LEU A 32 -11.02 -3.72 -5.88
N SER A 33 -11.95 -2.78 -6.09
CA SER A 33 -12.90 -2.34 -5.05
C SER A 33 -13.81 -3.49 -4.61
N ALA A 34 -14.29 -4.29 -5.57
CA ALA A 34 -15.11 -5.47 -5.29
C ALA A 34 -14.34 -6.52 -4.47
N ALA A 35 -13.09 -6.82 -4.86
CA ALA A 35 -12.23 -7.76 -4.13
C ALA A 35 -11.85 -7.26 -2.73
N ALA A 36 -11.81 -5.94 -2.53
CA ALA A 36 -11.57 -5.30 -1.24
C ALA A 36 -12.84 -5.06 -0.42
N HIS A 37 -14.02 -5.48 -0.91
CA HIS A 37 -15.31 -5.24 -0.26
C HIS A 37 -15.57 -3.77 0.10
N VAL A 38 -15.12 -2.85 -0.75
CA VAL A 38 -15.39 -1.41 -0.64
C VAL A 38 -16.07 -0.89 -1.90
N ASN A 39 -16.74 0.26 -1.79
CA ASN A 39 -17.28 0.91 -2.97
C ASN A 39 -16.16 1.68 -3.72
N ARG A 40 -16.39 1.98 -5.00
CA ARG A 40 -15.41 2.72 -5.84
C ARG A 40 -15.12 4.13 -5.29
N ASN A 41 -16.08 4.79 -4.65
CA ASN A 41 -15.87 6.13 -4.08
C ASN A 41 -14.91 6.06 -2.88
N THR A 42 -14.93 4.98 -2.11
CA THR A 42 -13.96 4.72 -1.04
C THR A 42 -12.55 4.55 -1.60
N PHE A 43 -12.39 3.90 -2.76
CA PHE A 43 -11.10 3.87 -3.44
C PHE A 43 -10.65 5.31 -3.80
N TYR A 44 -11.51 6.07 -4.48
CA TYR A 44 -11.17 7.43 -4.93
C TYR A 44 -11.00 8.44 -3.80
N TYR A 45 -11.55 8.16 -2.61
CA TYR A 45 -11.27 8.95 -1.42
C TYR A 45 -9.80 8.83 -0.98
N HIS A 46 -9.12 7.74 -1.34
CA HIS A 46 -7.74 7.48 -0.93
C HIS A 46 -6.71 7.63 -2.06
N PHE A 47 -7.09 7.32 -3.31
CA PHE A 47 -6.18 7.26 -4.45
C PHE A 47 -6.86 7.74 -5.73
N ASP A 48 -6.15 8.54 -6.52
CA ASP A 48 -6.66 9.05 -7.80
C ASP A 48 -6.79 7.93 -8.86
N ASP A 49 -5.84 7.00 -8.85
CA ASP A 49 -5.80 5.87 -9.78
C ASP A 49 -5.04 4.67 -9.20
N ILE A 50 -4.91 3.62 -10.01
CA ILE A 50 -4.23 2.38 -9.59
C ILE A 50 -2.72 2.56 -9.41
N TYR A 51 -2.09 3.52 -10.10
CA TYR A 51 -0.67 3.80 -9.98
C TYR A 51 -0.36 4.56 -8.69
N ALA A 52 -1.25 5.45 -8.25
CA ALA A 52 -1.18 6.10 -6.95
C ALA A 52 -1.23 5.07 -5.81
N LEU A 53 -2.11 4.07 -5.91
CA LEU A 53 -2.13 2.96 -4.95
C LEU A 53 -0.84 2.12 -5.02
N LEU A 54 -0.33 1.81 -6.21
CA LEU A 54 0.92 1.06 -6.35
C LEU A 54 2.10 1.81 -5.71
N LYS A 55 2.25 3.11 -6.00
CA LYS A 55 3.29 3.95 -5.43
C LYS A 55 3.24 3.92 -3.90
N TRP A 56 2.06 4.15 -3.32
CA TRP A 56 1.87 4.08 -1.88
C TRP A 56 2.20 2.70 -1.30
N THR A 57 1.83 1.63 -2.02
CA THR A 57 2.12 0.24 -1.61
C THR A 57 3.63 0.00 -1.53
N LEU A 58 4.38 0.46 -2.53
CA LEU A 58 5.85 0.35 -2.58
C LEU A 58 6.51 1.16 -1.47
N GLU A 59 6.09 2.42 -1.28
CA GLU A 59 6.61 3.29 -0.21
C GLU A 59 6.36 2.67 1.18
N ALA A 60 5.18 2.11 1.41
CA ALA A 60 4.83 1.44 2.67
C ALA A 60 5.64 0.15 2.89
N ASP A 61 5.86 -0.65 1.85
CA ASP A 61 6.67 -1.88 1.94
C ASP A 61 8.15 -1.54 2.19
N ILE A 62 8.70 -0.54 1.47
CA ILE A 62 10.08 -0.06 1.68
C ILE A 62 10.24 0.51 3.08
N GLY A 63 9.33 1.39 3.51
CA GLY A 63 9.38 1.99 4.85
C GLY A 63 9.37 0.94 5.96
N ARG A 64 8.49 -0.07 5.84
CA ARG A 64 8.46 -1.21 6.78
C ARG A 64 9.77 -1.99 6.79
N LYS A 65 10.30 -2.32 5.60
CA LYS A 65 11.55 -3.09 5.50
C LYS A 65 12.73 -2.31 6.06
N VAL A 66 12.85 -1.02 5.73
CA VAL A 66 13.88 -0.14 6.28
C VAL A 66 13.76 -0.07 7.81
N MET A 67 12.56 0.08 8.37
CA MET A 67 12.37 0.08 9.82
C MET A 67 12.75 -1.26 10.49
N GLN A 68 12.47 -2.39 9.82
CA GLN A 68 12.88 -3.72 10.30
C GLN A 68 14.39 -3.90 10.26
N ASP A 69 15.02 -3.54 9.14
CA ASP A 69 16.46 -3.68 8.91
C ASP A 69 17.27 -2.72 9.81
N LEU A 70 16.72 -1.54 10.11
CA LEU A 70 17.30 -0.59 11.06
C LEU A 70 17.11 -1.01 12.52
N GLY A 71 16.29 -2.02 12.83
CA GLY A 71 16.20 -2.66 14.15
C GLY A 71 16.40 -1.74 15.36
N ALA A 72 15.46 -0.81 15.62
CA ALA A 72 15.54 0.11 16.77
C ALA A 72 16.84 0.95 16.91
N ALA A 73 17.75 0.90 15.92
CA ALA A 73 18.92 1.75 15.86
C ALA A 73 18.49 3.13 15.39
N THR A 74 18.57 4.11 16.29
CA THR A 74 18.34 5.51 15.97
C THR A 74 19.44 5.99 15.01
N TRP A 75 19.23 7.17 14.40
CA TRP A 75 20.27 7.81 13.58
C TRP A 75 21.61 7.91 14.33
N GLU A 76 21.58 8.11 15.66
CA GLU A 76 22.77 8.08 16.54
C GLU A 76 23.49 6.73 16.51
N THR A 77 22.76 5.62 16.66
CA THR A 77 23.37 4.29 16.65
C THR A 77 23.94 3.92 15.29
N LYS A 78 23.33 4.39 14.19
CA LYS A 78 23.78 4.07 12.83
C LYS A 78 25.00 4.88 12.37
N TYR A 79 25.14 6.12 12.83
CA TYR A 79 26.22 7.03 12.42
C TYR A 79 27.31 7.26 13.47
N GLN A 80 27.27 6.54 14.61
CA GLN A 80 28.24 6.67 15.71
C GLN A 80 28.54 8.12 16.11
N LEU A 81 27.48 8.91 16.36
CA LEU A 81 27.58 10.17 17.10
C LEU A 81 27.40 9.90 18.60
#